data_AF-A0A2T4YN32-F1
#
_entry.id   AF-A0A2T4YN32-F1
#
_cell.length_a   1.000
_cell.length_b   1.000
_cell.length_c   1.000
_cell.angle_alpha   90.00
_cell.angle_beta   90.00
_cell.angle_gamma   90.00
#
_symmetry.space_group_name_H-M   'P 1'
#
loop_
_entity.id
_entity.type
_entity.pdbx_description
1 polymer ?
#
loop_
_entity_poly.entity_id
_entity_poly.type
_entity_poly.pdbx_seq_one_letter_code
_entity_poly.pdbx_strand_id
1 'polypeptide(L)'
;MTAAHAFDDAATGRATSAARLTAPIFHRLLDRIDAGLESGGIEASLPDGTRRLLGGRAPGPMPIVTVHRWRALLRLATAGSVGWYEGWTAGDWSSPDPVPLFDLFMRNRISLGRTARSGGVARLSARAWHWMRRNHRTGSRRNIAAHYDLGNDFYETWLDPSLTYSSALFAEPISEAEPLEHAQTTKLQAILDRTGTQPGDRILEIGCGWGSFAALAAQSGVDVHGLTLSTEQKRQVDARMAEAGLTGVTVSLTDYRDVVGTYDAVASIEMVEAVGEAYWPAYLDAVARALKPGGRAALQYITIDDAIFDAYSTSVDFIQRYVFPGGMLLSEPRFRALAEARGLTWEDQSSFGLHYAETCRRWRIAFDAAVAQGRLPARLDAKFVALWRYYLMYCEGGFRGGGIDVAQVTLVKRR
;
A
#
# COMPACT_ATOMS: atom_id res chain seq x y z
N MET A 1 34.88 22.53 -8.64
CA MET A 1 35.19 23.07 -7.30
C MET A 1 33.88 23.53 -6.68
N THR A 2 33.34 23.00 -5.58
CA THR A 2 33.70 21.89 -4.70
C THR A 2 32.44 21.63 -3.87
N ALA A 3 31.68 20.58 -4.18
CA ALA A 3 30.53 20.12 -3.40
C ALA A 3 30.76 18.67 -2.90
N ALA A 4 32.01 18.38 -2.53
CA ALA A 4 32.48 17.06 -2.10
C ALA A 4 33.04 17.06 -0.66
N HIS A 5 32.84 18.13 0.12
CA HIS A 5 33.46 18.27 1.45
C HIS A 5 32.49 18.59 2.60
N ALA A 6 31.19 18.32 2.47
CA ALA A 6 30.22 18.62 3.53
C ALA A 6 29.64 17.40 4.28
N PHE A 7 30.11 16.17 4.01
CA PHE A 7 29.55 14.95 4.63
C PHE A 7 30.55 14.09 5.42
N ASP A 8 31.78 14.56 5.63
CA ASP A 8 32.83 13.76 6.29
C ASP A 8 33.07 14.09 7.78
N ASP A 9 32.26 14.96 8.39
CA ASP A 9 32.50 15.43 9.78
C ASP A 9 31.37 15.13 10.79
N ALA A 10 30.40 14.27 10.46
CA ALA A 10 29.30 13.93 11.38
C ALA A 10 29.42 12.56 12.08
N ALA A 11 30.51 11.80 11.85
CA ALA A 11 30.61 10.40 12.29
C ALA A 11 31.52 10.14 13.52
N THR A 12 31.94 11.17 14.26
CA THR A 12 32.77 11.00 15.47
C THR A 12 32.13 11.61 16.73
N GLY A 13 30.83 11.40 16.91
CA GLY A 13 30.23 11.55 18.24
C GLY A 13 30.85 10.56 19.21
N ARG A 14 31.61 11.03 20.21
CA ARG A 14 32.14 10.16 21.29
C ARG A 14 30.99 9.38 21.91
N ALA A 15 30.98 8.05 21.72
CA ALA A 15 30.01 7.17 22.33
C ALA A 15 29.93 7.43 23.84
N THR A 16 28.72 7.68 24.35
CA THR A 16 28.53 7.94 25.78
C THR A 16 28.89 6.69 26.59
N SER A 17 29.45 6.86 27.79
CA SER A 17 29.80 5.74 28.67
C SER A 17 28.60 4.82 28.94
N ALA A 18 27.39 5.39 29.02
CA ALA A 18 26.14 4.64 29.17
C ALA A 18 25.82 3.74 27.96
N ALA A 19 26.03 4.23 26.72
CA ALA A 19 25.79 3.44 25.52
C ALA A 19 26.72 2.21 25.44
N ARG A 20 27.97 2.34 25.88
CA ARG A 20 28.94 1.22 25.94
C ARG A 20 28.57 0.18 26.99
N LEU A 21 28.06 0.59 28.16
CA LEU A 21 27.68 -0.32 29.23
C LEU A 21 26.53 -1.26 28.84
N THR A 22 25.55 -0.78 28.07
CA THR A 22 24.41 -1.60 27.64
C THR A 22 24.63 -2.31 26.31
N ALA A 23 25.72 -2.00 25.58
CA ALA A 23 25.99 -2.52 24.24
C ALA A 23 25.86 -4.06 24.13
N PRO A 24 26.41 -4.88 25.05
CA PRO A 24 26.34 -6.35 24.91
C PRO A 24 24.92 -6.91 24.78
N ILE A 25 23.92 -6.27 25.41
CA ILE A 25 22.51 -6.66 25.30
C ILE A 25 21.99 -6.44 23.88
N PHE A 26 22.32 -5.29 23.29
CA PHE A 26 21.89 -4.90 21.96
C PHE A 26 22.63 -5.65 20.86
N HIS A 27 23.92 -5.98 21.06
CA HIS A 27 24.65 -6.86 20.16
C HIS A 27 24.00 -8.24 20.04
N ARG A 28 23.54 -8.83 21.16
CA ARG A 28 22.78 -10.10 21.12
C ARG A 28 21.45 -9.98 20.37
N LEU A 29 20.80 -8.82 20.39
CA LEU A 29 19.60 -8.58 19.60
C LEU A 29 19.94 -8.48 18.11
N LEU A 30 21.02 -7.76 17.78
CA LEU A 30 21.55 -7.67 16.41
C LEU A 30 22.01 -9.02 15.88
N ASP A 31 22.54 -9.92 16.72
CA ASP A 31 22.93 -11.27 16.29
C ASP A 31 21.72 -12.11 15.85
N ARG A 32 20.52 -11.86 16.41
CA ARG A 32 19.27 -12.51 15.95
C ARG A 32 18.78 -11.94 14.63
N ILE A 33 18.91 -10.62 14.45
CA ILE A 33 18.59 -9.96 13.19
C ILE A 33 19.54 -10.48 12.12
N ASP A 34 20.84 -10.47 12.41
CA ASP A 34 21.88 -11.05 11.57
C ASP A 34 21.51 -12.46 11.17
N ALA A 35 21.28 -13.39 12.10
CA ALA A 35 20.91 -14.77 11.78
C ALA A 35 19.65 -14.91 10.90
N GLY A 36 18.72 -13.94 10.93
CA GLY A 36 17.51 -13.94 10.10
C GLY A 36 17.69 -13.32 8.71
N LEU A 37 18.81 -12.64 8.41
CA LEU A 37 19.06 -12.06 7.08
C LEU A 37 19.71 -13.09 6.15
N GLU A 38 18.89 -13.93 5.52
CA GLU A 38 19.36 -14.97 4.57
C GLU A 38 19.87 -14.38 3.25
N SER A 39 19.27 -13.27 2.79
CA SER A 39 19.65 -12.54 1.56
C SER A 39 19.93 -11.06 1.83
N GLY A 40 20.93 -10.49 1.15
CA GLY A 40 21.35 -9.11 1.37
C GLY A 40 21.97 -8.89 2.76
N GLY A 41 22.17 -7.64 3.16
CA GLY A 41 22.74 -7.29 4.46
C GLY A 41 22.50 -5.84 4.86
N ILE A 42 23.02 -5.44 6.02
CA ILE A 42 22.92 -4.08 6.55
C ILE A 42 24.32 -3.64 6.97
N GLU A 43 24.77 -2.51 6.43
CA GLU A 43 25.93 -1.79 6.95
C GLU A 43 25.47 -0.89 8.11
N ALA A 44 25.68 -1.36 9.34
CA ALA A 44 25.19 -0.72 10.55
C ALA A 44 26.30 0.07 11.28
N SER A 45 26.04 1.35 11.58
CA SER A 45 26.82 2.14 12.55
C SER A 45 26.04 2.25 13.86
N LEU A 46 26.68 1.99 15.00
CA LEU A 46 26.00 1.77 16.29
C LEU A 46 26.35 2.83 17.35
N PRO A 47 25.51 3.02 18.40
CA PRO A 47 25.69 4.06 19.41
C PRO A 47 26.96 3.94 20.27
N ASP A 48 27.56 2.75 20.33
CA ASP A 48 28.81 2.51 21.05
C ASP A 48 30.06 2.84 20.21
N GLY A 49 29.88 3.23 18.95
CA GLY A 49 30.92 3.57 17.98
C GLY A 49 31.34 2.39 17.11
N THR A 50 30.76 1.20 17.30
CA THR A 50 31.08 0.03 16.47
C THR A 50 30.37 0.10 15.12
N ARG A 51 30.97 -0.54 14.11
CA ARG A 51 30.34 -0.81 12.82
C ARG A 51 30.18 -2.31 12.66
N ARG A 52 29.04 -2.73 12.10
CA ARG A 52 28.72 -4.14 11.85
C ARG A 52 28.13 -4.30 10.46
N LEU A 53 28.56 -5.36 9.78
CA LEU A 53 27.80 -5.95 8.69
C LEU A 53 26.87 -7.01 9.31
N LEU A 54 25.56 -6.85 9.15
CA LEU A 54 24.57 -7.86 9.49
C LEU A 54 24.08 -8.49 8.18
N GLY A 55 23.96 -9.81 8.09
CA GLY A 55 23.67 -10.48 6.82
C GLY A 55 24.90 -10.60 5.93
N GLY A 56 24.73 -10.38 4.64
CA GLY A 56 25.79 -10.38 3.62
C GLY A 56 26.21 -11.78 3.16
N ARG A 57 25.44 -12.82 3.50
CA ARG A 57 25.74 -14.23 3.14
C ARG A 57 25.27 -14.64 1.75
N ALA A 58 24.34 -13.89 1.16
CA ALA A 58 23.86 -14.07 -0.20
C ALA A 58 23.54 -12.71 -0.85
N PRO A 59 23.49 -12.63 -2.20
CA PRO A 59 23.14 -11.39 -2.90
C PRO A 59 21.79 -10.82 -2.44
N GLY A 60 21.67 -9.49 -2.45
CA GLY A 60 20.46 -8.77 -2.08
C GLY A 60 20.77 -7.31 -1.74
N PRO A 61 19.77 -6.55 -1.27
CA PRO A 61 19.95 -5.16 -0.87
C PRO A 61 21.01 -5.00 0.23
N MET A 62 21.76 -3.90 0.20
CA MET A 62 22.76 -3.54 1.22
C MET A 62 22.53 -2.11 1.74
N PRO A 63 21.41 -1.84 2.44
CA PRO A 63 21.15 -0.56 3.08
C PRO A 63 22.23 -0.17 4.10
N ILE A 64 22.49 1.14 4.18
CA ILE A 64 23.27 1.75 5.25
C ILE A 64 22.31 2.23 6.34
N VAL A 65 22.54 1.82 7.59
CA VAL A 65 21.72 2.21 8.74
C VAL A 65 22.60 2.74 9.86
N THR A 66 22.32 3.95 10.32
CA THR A 66 22.95 4.51 11.51
C THR A 66 21.95 4.46 12.66
N VAL A 67 22.25 3.66 13.67
CA VAL A 67 21.52 3.65 14.94
C VAL A 67 22.16 4.67 15.87
N HIS A 68 21.47 5.78 16.09
CA HIS A 68 21.94 6.86 16.97
C HIS A 68 21.72 6.51 18.45
N ARG A 69 20.64 5.80 18.75
CA ARG A 69 20.24 5.46 20.12
C ARG A 69 19.70 4.04 20.20
N TRP A 70 20.18 3.26 21.18
CA TRP A 70 19.80 1.85 21.35
C TRP A 70 18.30 1.61 21.48
N ARG A 71 17.54 2.60 21.94
CA ARG A 71 16.07 2.55 21.96
C ARG A 71 15.41 2.29 20.60
N ALA A 72 16.08 2.57 19.47
CA ALA A 72 15.59 2.18 18.14
C ALA A 72 15.33 0.66 18.07
N LEU A 73 16.29 -0.13 18.58
CA LEU A 73 16.20 -1.59 18.57
C LEU A 73 15.16 -2.11 19.58
N LEU A 74 14.99 -1.41 20.72
CA LEU A 74 13.90 -1.72 21.66
C LEU A 74 12.54 -1.51 21.00
N ARG A 75 12.34 -0.35 20.36
CA ARG A 75 11.09 -0.02 19.66
C ARG A 75 10.79 -1.05 18.56
N LEU A 76 11.78 -1.42 17.76
CA LEU A 76 11.64 -2.46 16.74
C LEU A 76 11.21 -3.80 17.36
N ALA A 77 11.88 -4.22 18.44
CA ALA A 77 11.58 -5.50 19.08
C ALA A 77 10.20 -5.54 19.76
N THR A 78 9.71 -4.41 20.30
CA THR A 78 8.45 -4.37 21.06
C THR A 78 7.24 -3.97 20.23
N ALA A 79 7.43 -3.18 19.17
CA ALA A 79 6.35 -2.59 18.38
C ALA A 79 6.55 -2.75 16.85
N GLY A 80 7.51 -3.57 16.41
CA GLY A 80 7.71 -3.89 15.00
C GLY A 80 7.88 -2.65 14.13
N SER A 81 7.17 -2.61 12.99
CA SER A 81 7.20 -1.50 12.03
C SER A 81 6.72 -0.18 12.63
N VAL A 82 5.75 -0.20 13.57
CA VAL A 82 5.26 1.00 14.27
C VAL A 82 6.40 1.61 15.09
N GLY A 83 7.06 0.79 15.90
CA GLY A 83 8.20 1.24 16.70
C GLY A 83 9.38 1.69 15.84
N TRP A 84 9.61 1.04 14.70
CA TRP A 84 10.66 1.43 13.78
C TRP A 84 10.42 2.83 13.19
N TYR A 85 9.20 3.13 12.76
CA TYR A 85 8.81 4.47 12.32
C TYR A 85 8.89 5.51 13.45
N GLU A 86 8.43 5.19 14.65
CA GLU A 86 8.57 6.09 15.82
C GLU A 86 10.05 6.37 16.15
N GLY A 87 10.92 5.37 15.97
CA GLY A 87 12.36 5.54 16.09
C GLY A 87 12.92 6.49 15.02
N TRP A 88 12.46 6.37 13.78
CA TRP A 88 12.88 7.24 12.67
C TRP A 88 12.48 8.69 12.93
N THR A 89 11.21 8.93 13.26
CA THR A 89 10.68 10.27 13.57
C THR A 89 11.34 10.90 14.79
N ALA A 90 11.69 10.11 15.80
CA ALA A 90 12.43 10.60 16.95
C ALA A 90 13.90 10.92 16.63
N GLY A 91 14.46 10.38 15.54
CA GLY A 91 15.89 10.41 15.22
C GLY A 91 16.71 9.37 15.99
N ASP A 92 16.09 8.27 16.43
CA ASP A 92 16.77 7.13 17.08
C ASP A 92 17.65 6.33 16.10
N TRP A 93 17.28 6.36 14.82
CA TRP A 93 18.05 5.81 13.72
C TRP A 93 17.80 6.64 12.45
N SER A 94 18.71 6.52 11.49
CA SER A 94 18.55 7.11 10.16
C SER A 94 19.15 6.20 9.09
N SER A 95 18.73 6.42 7.86
CA SER A 95 19.33 5.82 6.66
C SER A 95 19.32 6.87 5.55
N PRO A 96 20.33 6.91 4.65
CA PRO A 96 20.29 7.77 3.47
C PRO A 96 19.09 7.45 2.57
N ASP A 97 18.72 6.17 2.49
CA ASP A 97 17.55 5.68 1.78
C ASP A 97 16.96 4.46 2.51
N PRO A 98 15.79 4.59 3.16
CA PRO A 98 15.09 3.46 3.77
C PRO A 98 14.53 2.43 2.79
N VAL A 99 14.39 2.72 1.48
CA VAL A 99 13.75 1.80 0.52
C VAL A 99 14.47 0.44 0.46
N PRO A 100 15.81 0.36 0.27
CA PRO A 100 16.53 -0.91 0.29
C PRO A 100 16.44 -1.65 1.63
N LEU A 101 16.19 -0.94 2.74
CA LEU A 101 15.98 -1.55 4.05
C LEU A 101 14.63 -2.27 4.13
N PHE A 102 13.57 -1.67 3.61
CA PHE A 102 12.25 -2.31 3.57
C PHE A 102 12.21 -3.45 2.56
N ASP A 103 12.89 -3.30 1.42
CA ASP A 103 13.13 -4.40 0.47
C ASP A 103 13.82 -5.59 1.18
N LEU A 104 14.94 -5.34 1.86
CA LEU A 104 15.67 -6.35 2.62
C LEU A 104 14.79 -7.06 3.66
N PHE A 105 14.05 -6.30 4.47
CA PHE A 105 13.18 -6.88 5.50
C PHE A 105 12.07 -7.72 4.87
N MET A 106 11.52 -7.30 3.74
CA MET A 106 10.47 -8.04 3.06
C MET A 106 11.00 -9.35 2.45
N ARG A 107 12.18 -9.35 1.83
CA ARG A 107 12.83 -10.59 1.33
C ARG A 107 13.09 -11.61 2.44
N ASN A 108 13.41 -11.12 3.64
CA ASN A 108 13.77 -11.94 4.79
C ASN A 108 12.63 -12.07 5.83
N ARG A 109 11.38 -11.74 5.46
CA ARG A 109 10.24 -11.68 6.41
C ARG A 109 9.99 -12.99 7.16
N ILE A 110 10.15 -14.14 6.49
CA ILE A 110 9.92 -15.47 7.07
C ILE A 110 11.03 -15.81 8.06
N SER A 111 12.28 -15.68 7.64
CA SER A 111 13.46 -15.97 8.48
C SER A 111 13.56 -15.03 9.68
N LEU A 112 13.33 -13.73 9.48
CA LEU A 112 13.24 -12.74 10.56
C LEU A 112 12.06 -13.01 11.50
N GLY A 113 10.92 -13.44 10.96
CA GLY A 113 9.76 -13.84 11.76
C GLY A 113 10.06 -15.04 12.68
N ARG A 114 10.86 -16.00 12.22
CA ARG A 114 11.29 -17.17 13.03
C ARG A 114 12.28 -16.79 14.13
N THR A 115 13.19 -15.86 13.87
CA THR A 115 14.18 -15.40 14.87
C THR A 115 13.57 -14.44 15.90
N ALA A 116 12.47 -13.77 15.55
CA ALA A 116 11.68 -12.92 16.43
C ALA A 116 10.75 -13.74 17.34
N ARG A 117 11.15 -13.97 18.61
CA ARG A 117 10.23 -14.50 19.63
C ARG A 117 9.15 -13.46 19.94
N SER A 118 7.89 -13.71 19.54
CA SER A 118 6.77 -12.83 19.88
C SER A 118 6.26 -13.06 21.31
N GLY A 119 6.29 -12.01 22.13
CA GLY A 119 5.68 -11.96 23.47
C GLY A 119 4.17 -11.79 23.38
N GLY A 120 3.41 -12.65 24.06
CA GLY A 120 1.94 -12.77 23.97
C GLY A 120 1.12 -11.54 24.37
N VAL A 121 1.73 -10.51 24.99
CA VAL A 121 1.02 -9.31 25.49
C VAL A 121 0.64 -8.35 24.35
N ALA A 122 1.46 -8.24 23.28
CA ALA A 122 1.19 -7.36 22.13
C ALA A 122 -0.04 -7.81 21.31
N ARG A 123 -0.43 -9.10 21.39
CA ARG A 123 -1.55 -9.68 20.62
C ARG A 123 -2.93 -9.24 21.14
N LEU A 124 -3.07 -8.98 22.45
CA LEU A 124 -4.35 -8.56 23.03
C LEU A 124 -4.68 -7.10 22.70
N SER A 125 -3.69 -6.20 22.73
CA SER A 125 -3.85 -4.81 22.33
C SER A 125 -4.14 -4.65 20.84
N ALA A 126 -3.53 -5.49 19.99
CA ALA A 126 -3.79 -5.50 18.55
C ALA A 126 -5.24 -5.92 18.24
N ARG A 127 -5.78 -6.94 18.93
CA ARG A 127 -7.18 -7.38 18.77
C ARG A 127 -8.19 -6.28 19.12
N ALA A 128 -7.97 -5.56 20.22
CA ALA A 128 -8.84 -4.44 20.61
C ALA A 128 -8.80 -3.30 19.58
N TRP A 129 -7.61 -2.96 19.07
CA TRP A 129 -7.43 -1.96 18.02
C TRP A 129 -8.19 -2.32 16.74
N HIS A 130 -8.02 -3.56 16.26
CA HIS A 130 -8.73 -4.08 15.09
C HIS A 130 -10.23 -4.05 15.28
N TRP A 131 -10.73 -4.44 16.46
CA TRP A 131 -12.15 -4.39 16.76
C TRP A 131 -12.73 -2.98 16.67
N MET A 132 -12.01 -1.97 17.19
CA MET A 132 -12.44 -0.57 17.15
C MET A 132 -12.44 0.05 15.75
N ARG A 133 -11.72 -0.53 14.78
CA ARG A 133 -11.54 0.02 13.42
C ARG A 133 -12.13 -0.86 12.32
N ARG A 134 -13.01 -1.79 12.68
CA ARG A 134 -13.69 -2.69 11.75
C ARG A 134 -14.46 -1.93 10.66
N ASN A 135 -14.42 -2.43 9.43
CA ASN A 135 -15.13 -1.89 8.26
C ASN A 135 -16.62 -2.31 8.22
N HIS A 136 -17.33 -2.23 9.36
CA HIS A 136 -18.80 -2.20 9.34
C HIS A 136 -19.27 -0.90 8.66
N ARG A 137 -20.51 -0.81 8.15
CA ARG A 137 -20.99 0.33 7.33
C ARG A 137 -20.57 1.72 7.86
N THR A 138 -20.82 2.00 9.13
CA THR A 138 -20.42 3.27 9.79
C THR A 138 -18.90 3.41 9.95
N GLY A 139 -18.18 2.31 10.22
CA GLY A 139 -16.72 2.27 10.29
C GLY A 139 -16.05 2.48 8.94
N SER A 140 -16.56 1.87 7.86
CA SER A 140 -16.09 2.07 6.48
C SER A 140 -16.20 3.54 6.08
N ARG A 141 -17.36 4.17 6.30
CA ARG A 141 -17.54 5.60 6.06
C ARG A 141 -16.56 6.46 6.85
N ARG A 142 -16.31 6.13 8.12
CA ARG A 142 -15.34 6.86 8.97
C ARG A 142 -13.89 6.68 8.52
N ASN A 143 -13.50 5.46 8.14
CA ASN A 143 -12.14 5.16 7.68
C ASN A 143 -11.86 5.83 6.33
N ILE A 144 -12.84 5.83 5.41
CA ILE A 144 -12.79 6.54 4.13
C ILE A 144 -12.74 8.04 4.37
N ALA A 145 -13.64 8.60 5.19
CA ALA A 145 -13.62 10.03 5.53
C ALA A 145 -12.25 10.42 6.10
N ALA A 146 -11.75 9.74 7.13
CA ALA A 146 -10.46 10.09 7.74
C ALA A 146 -9.24 10.03 6.79
N HIS A 147 -9.28 9.18 5.75
CA HIS A 147 -8.19 9.09 4.76
C HIS A 147 -8.35 10.13 3.64
N TYR A 148 -9.58 10.41 3.18
CA TYR A 148 -9.86 11.41 2.15
C TYR A 148 -10.12 12.83 2.71
N ASP A 149 -10.16 12.99 4.04
CA ASP A 149 -10.11 14.28 4.76
C ASP A 149 -8.78 15.01 4.50
N LEU A 150 -7.79 14.33 3.89
CA LEU A 150 -6.60 14.96 3.34
C LEU A 150 -6.91 15.90 2.17
N GLY A 151 -8.08 15.83 1.55
CA GLY A 151 -8.53 16.75 0.49
C GLY A 151 -7.88 16.53 -0.87
N ASN A 152 -8.58 16.87 -1.95
CA ASN A 152 -8.05 16.70 -3.31
C ASN A 152 -6.89 17.65 -3.60
N ASP A 153 -6.90 18.83 -2.98
CA ASP A 153 -5.82 19.82 -3.01
C ASP A 153 -4.49 19.26 -2.50
N PHE A 154 -4.50 18.15 -1.76
CA PHE A 154 -3.30 17.39 -1.45
C PHE A 154 -2.90 16.43 -2.58
N TYR A 155 -3.83 15.56 -3.01
CA TYR A 155 -3.55 14.51 -3.99
C TYR A 155 -3.18 15.08 -5.37
N GLU A 156 -3.84 16.17 -5.80
CA GLU A 156 -3.56 16.89 -7.05
C GLU A 156 -2.12 17.42 -7.13
N THR A 157 -1.39 17.53 -6.01
CA THR A 157 -0.02 18.05 -6.04
C THR A 157 1.02 17.01 -6.46
N TRP A 158 0.71 15.71 -6.39
CA TRP A 158 1.71 14.67 -6.64
C TRP A 158 1.19 13.42 -7.38
N LEU A 159 -0.13 13.22 -7.47
CA LEU A 159 -0.68 12.27 -8.43
C LEU A 159 -0.59 12.81 -9.85
N ASP A 160 -0.75 11.92 -10.83
CA ASP A 160 -0.92 12.32 -12.22
C ASP A 160 -2.32 12.93 -12.46
N PRO A 161 -2.56 13.60 -13.60
CA PRO A 161 -3.84 14.27 -13.88
C PRO A 161 -5.08 13.37 -13.84
N SER A 162 -4.91 12.04 -13.95
CA SER A 162 -6.02 11.11 -13.78
C SER A 162 -6.54 11.03 -12.33
N LEU A 163 -5.79 11.52 -11.34
CA LEU A 163 -6.04 11.33 -9.91
C LEU A 163 -6.21 9.86 -9.52
N THR A 164 -5.44 8.98 -10.16
CA THR A 164 -5.52 7.55 -9.89
C THR A 164 -4.60 7.17 -8.73
N TYR A 165 -5.19 6.96 -7.55
CA TYR A 165 -4.46 6.51 -6.37
C TYR A 165 -4.47 4.98 -6.23
N SER A 166 -3.89 4.30 -7.22
CA SER A 166 -3.65 2.85 -7.26
C SER A 166 -2.44 2.56 -8.14
N SER A 167 -1.93 1.32 -8.14
CA SER A 167 -0.81 0.91 -9.00
C SER A 167 -1.09 1.20 -10.47
N ALA A 168 -0.09 1.75 -11.15
CA ALA A 168 -0.04 1.82 -12.61
C ALA A 168 0.45 0.49 -13.20
N LEU A 169 0.33 0.34 -14.53
CA LEU A 169 0.83 -0.79 -15.30
C LEU A 169 1.70 -0.24 -16.45
N PHE A 170 3.00 -0.15 -16.19
CA PHE A 170 4.02 0.28 -17.16
C PHE A 170 4.22 -0.69 -18.33
N ALA A 171 4.68 -0.16 -19.46
CA ALA A 171 5.22 -0.97 -20.54
C ALA A 171 6.55 -1.62 -20.09
N GLU A 172 6.80 -2.85 -20.55
CA GLU A 172 8.03 -3.57 -20.25
C GLU A 172 9.03 -3.50 -21.42
N PRO A 173 10.33 -3.23 -21.17
CA PRO A 173 10.91 -2.92 -19.86
C PRO A 173 10.47 -1.55 -19.31
N ILE A 174 10.22 -1.46 -17.99
CA ILE A 174 9.88 -0.21 -17.30
C ILE A 174 10.87 0.91 -17.67
N SER A 175 10.35 2.00 -18.23
CA SER A 175 11.14 3.15 -18.67
C SER A 175 10.75 4.43 -17.94
N GLU A 176 11.75 5.20 -17.51
CA GLU A 176 11.60 6.55 -16.94
C GLU A 176 10.97 7.54 -17.93
N ALA A 177 11.05 7.28 -19.24
CA ALA A 177 10.51 8.16 -20.27
C ALA A 177 8.99 8.01 -20.46
N GLU A 178 8.41 6.88 -20.05
CA GLU A 178 6.96 6.68 -20.09
C GLU A 178 6.30 7.58 -19.03
N PRO A 179 5.31 8.43 -19.36
CA PRO A 179 4.60 9.20 -18.34
C PRO A 179 3.78 8.32 -17.40
N LEU A 180 3.69 8.67 -16.11
CA LEU A 180 2.85 7.91 -15.16
C LEU A 180 1.38 7.84 -15.59
N GLU A 181 0.85 8.93 -16.15
CA GLU A 181 -0.53 8.99 -16.70
C GLU A 181 -0.77 7.95 -17.80
N HIS A 182 0.23 7.68 -18.63
CA HIS A 182 0.13 6.66 -19.68
C HIS A 182 0.03 5.26 -19.06
N ALA A 183 0.91 4.95 -18.10
CA ALA A 183 0.86 3.67 -17.37
C ALA A 183 -0.42 3.49 -16.56
N GLN A 184 -1.02 4.57 -16.03
CA GLN A 184 -2.33 4.53 -15.39
C GLN A 184 -3.43 4.22 -16.41
N THR A 185 -3.40 4.85 -17.58
CA THR A 185 -4.34 4.58 -18.67
C THR A 185 -4.25 3.13 -19.14
N THR A 186 -3.03 2.60 -19.33
CA THR A 186 -2.79 1.18 -19.67
C THR A 186 -3.40 0.25 -18.62
N LYS A 187 -3.21 0.54 -17.33
CA LYS A 187 -3.81 -0.24 -16.24
C LYS A 187 -5.33 -0.23 -16.27
N LEU A 188 -5.94 0.94 -16.48
CA LEU A 188 -7.40 1.10 -16.52
C LEU A 188 -8.01 0.40 -17.74
N GLN A 189 -7.33 0.48 -18.90
CA GLN A 189 -7.73 -0.27 -20.09
C GLN A 189 -7.66 -1.77 -19.86
N ALA A 190 -6.61 -2.28 -19.20
CA ALA A 190 -6.50 -3.70 -18.87
C ALA A 190 -7.66 -4.18 -17.97
N ILE A 191 -8.15 -3.35 -17.04
CA ILE A 191 -9.36 -3.66 -16.26
C ILE A 191 -10.60 -3.69 -17.15
N LEU A 192 -10.77 -2.71 -18.06
CA LEU A 192 -11.90 -2.67 -18.97
C LEU A 192 -11.91 -3.88 -19.93
N ASP A 193 -10.76 -4.28 -20.46
CA ASP A 193 -10.68 -5.44 -21.36
C ASP A 193 -11.11 -6.74 -20.65
N ARG A 194 -10.77 -6.87 -19.36
CA ARG A 194 -11.18 -8.01 -18.52
C ARG A 194 -12.68 -8.08 -18.26
N THR A 195 -13.39 -6.94 -18.25
CA THR A 195 -14.86 -6.95 -18.11
C THR A 195 -15.52 -7.59 -19.33
N GLY A 196 -14.89 -7.53 -20.50
CA GLY A 196 -15.43 -8.04 -21.76
C GLY A 196 -16.67 -7.29 -22.27
N THR A 197 -16.96 -6.12 -21.70
CA THR A 197 -18.14 -5.32 -22.05
C THR A 197 -18.03 -4.67 -23.42
N GLN A 198 -19.15 -4.51 -24.10
CA GLN A 198 -19.30 -3.84 -25.38
C GLN A 198 -20.01 -2.48 -25.21
N PRO A 199 -19.96 -1.59 -26.21
CA PRO A 199 -20.74 -0.36 -26.17
C PRO A 199 -22.24 -0.64 -25.92
N GLY A 200 -22.84 0.06 -24.97
CA GLY A 200 -24.22 -0.13 -24.50
C GLY A 200 -24.39 -1.11 -23.33
N ASP A 201 -23.34 -1.86 -22.95
CA ASP A 201 -23.34 -2.64 -21.72
C ASP A 201 -23.20 -1.75 -20.48
N ARG A 202 -23.49 -2.31 -19.31
CA ARG A 202 -23.41 -1.59 -18.04
C ARG A 202 -22.40 -2.22 -17.07
N ILE A 203 -21.47 -1.40 -16.57
CA ILE A 203 -20.51 -1.75 -15.52
C ILE A 203 -20.93 -1.16 -14.18
N LEU A 204 -20.84 -1.96 -13.11
CA LEU A 204 -20.78 -1.46 -11.74
C LEU A 204 -19.31 -1.28 -11.31
N GLU A 205 -18.89 -0.06 -11.02
CA GLU A 205 -17.57 0.21 -10.43
C GLU A 205 -17.69 0.34 -8.91
N ILE A 206 -17.14 -0.63 -8.17
CA ILE A 206 -17.12 -0.63 -6.71
C ILE A 206 -15.88 0.13 -6.23
N GLY A 207 -16.09 1.32 -5.68
CA GLY A 207 -15.01 2.20 -5.21
C GLY A 207 -14.44 3.06 -6.34
N CYS A 208 -15.26 3.93 -6.94
CA CYS A 208 -14.91 4.62 -8.18
C CYS A 208 -13.86 5.74 -8.06
N GLY A 209 -13.37 6.04 -6.86
CA GLY A 209 -12.38 7.10 -6.62
C GLY A 209 -12.80 8.43 -7.26
N TRP A 210 -11.89 9.02 -8.05
CA TRP A 210 -12.11 10.24 -8.83
C TRP A 210 -12.56 9.98 -10.28
N GLY A 211 -13.06 8.77 -10.56
CA GLY A 211 -13.76 8.42 -11.79
C GLY A 211 -12.85 8.28 -13.02
N SER A 212 -11.57 8.00 -12.85
CA SER A 212 -10.66 7.78 -13.99
C SER A 212 -11.05 6.54 -14.80
N PHE A 213 -11.40 5.43 -14.15
CA PHE A 213 -11.96 4.26 -14.84
C PHE A 213 -13.31 4.57 -15.49
N ALA A 214 -14.23 5.21 -14.75
CA ALA A 214 -15.54 5.58 -15.27
C ALA A 214 -15.45 6.45 -16.54
N ALA A 215 -14.52 7.40 -16.57
CA ALA A 215 -14.26 8.23 -17.74
C ALA A 215 -13.82 7.39 -18.96
N LEU A 216 -12.85 6.49 -18.75
CA LEU A 216 -12.28 5.66 -19.81
C LEU A 216 -13.31 4.66 -20.37
N ALA A 217 -14.11 4.05 -19.51
CA ALA A 217 -15.18 3.13 -19.94
C ALA A 217 -16.31 3.88 -20.67
N ALA A 218 -16.71 5.06 -20.22
CA ALA A 218 -17.70 5.89 -20.90
C ALA A 218 -17.24 6.37 -22.28
N GLN A 219 -15.95 6.72 -22.43
CA GLN A 219 -15.36 7.02 -23.74
C GLN A 219 -15.45 5.83 -24.71
N SER A 220 -15.46 4.61 -24.19
CA SER A 220 -15.64 3.38 -24.95
C SER A 220 -17.12 3.02 -25.20
N GLY A 221 -18.05 3.90 -24.83
CA GLY A 221 -19.49 3.71 -25.01
C GLY A 221 -20.15 2.79 -23.99
N VAL A 222 -19.49 2.51 -22.86
CA VAL A 222 -20.02 1.65 -21.79
C VAL A 222 -20.63 2.51 -20.69
N ASP A 223 -21.83 2.15 -20.22
CA ASP A 223 -22.48 2.84 -19.12
C ASP A 223 -21.86 2.42 -17.78
N VAL A 224 -21.47 3.38 -16.95
CA VAL A 224 -20.83 3.12 -15.65
C VAL A 224 -21.70 3.61 -14.51
N HIS A 225 -22.01 2.71 -13.58
CA HIS A 225 -22.49 3.08 -12.25
C HIS A 225 -21.35 3.00 -11.24
N GLY A 226 -20.82 4.15 -10.84
CA GLY A 226 -19.77 4.24 -9.82
C GLY A 226 -20.35 4.30 -8.40
N LEU A 227 -19.74 3.55 -7.48
CA LEU A 227 -20.03 3.63 -6.05
C LEU A 227 -18.88 4.32 -5.33
N THR A 228 -19.20 5.32 -4.50
CA THR A 228 -18.27 5.88 -3.52
C THR A 228 -18.97 6.16 -2.20
N LEU A 229 -18.21 6.25 -1.12
CA LEU A 229 -18.70 6.73 0.18
C LEU A 229 -18.29 8.19 0.46
N SER A 230 -17.57 8.83 -0.47
CA SER A 230 -17.09 10.21 -0.36
C SER A 230 -17.92 11.16 -1.22
N THR A 231 -18.54 12.14 -0.57
CA THR A 231 -19.24 13.26 -1.22
C THR A 231 -18.30 14.08 -2.10
N GLU A 232 -17.04 14.19 -1.70
CA GLU A 232 -16.00 14.91 -2.42
C GLU A 232 -15.66 14.23 -3.75
N GLN A 233 -15.41 12.92 -3.69
CA GLN A 233 -15.15 12.11 -4.88
C GLN A 233 -16.32 12.16 -5.85
N LYS A 234 -17.56 11.99 -5.36
CA LYS A 234 -18.75 12.10 -6.21
C LYS A 234 -18.78 13.44 -6.95
N ARG A 235 -18.57 14.57 -6.24
CA ARG A 235 -18.58 15.90 -6.86
C ARG A 235 -17.49 16.05 -7.91
N GLN A 236 -16.28 15.54 -7.65
CA GLN A 236 -15.19 15.54 -8.63
C GLN A 236 -15.52 14.71 -9.86
N VAL A 237 -16.11 13.52 -9.70
CA VAL A 237 -16.54 12.71 -10.85
C VAL A 237 -17.59 13.44 -11.68
N ASP A 238 -18.63 13.99 -11.04
CA ASP A 238 -19.69 14.73 -11.74
C ASP A 238 -19.10 15.91 -12.54
N ALA A 239 -18.16 16.67 -11.94
CA ALA A 239 -17.48 17.78 -12.61
C ALA A 239 -16.61 17.30 -13.79
N ARG A 240 -15.82 16.23 -13.60
CA ARG A 240 -14.97 15.64 -14.62
C ARG A 240 -15.76 15.17 -15.84
N MET A 241 -16.89 14.48 -15.62
CA MET A 241 -17.74 14.01 -16.72
C MET A 241 -18.34 15.18 -17.49
N ALA A 242 -18.81 16.21 -16.79
CA ALA A 242 -19.37 17.41 -17.42
C ALA A 242 -18.32 18.17 -18.24
N GLU A 243 -17.11 18.36 -17.72
CA GLU A 243 -16.00 19.02 -18.41
C GLU A 243 -15.58 18.27 -19.68
N ALA A 244 -15.53 16.94 -19.60
CA ALA A 244 -15.18 16.07 -20.73
C ALA A 244 -16.35 15.83 -21.71
N GLY A 245 -17.55 16.35 -21.42
CA GLY A 245 -18.76 16.09 -22.23
C GLY A 245 -19.18 14.62 -22.27
N LEU A 246 -18.78 13.82 -21.28
CA LEU A 246 -19.05 12.40 -21.22
C LEU A 246 -20.46 12.14 -20.66
N THR A 247 -21.16 11.20 -21.28
CA THR A 247 -22.46 10.70 -20.83
C THR A 247 -22.34 9.22 -20.44
N GLY A 248 -23.38 8.63 -19.85
CA GLY A 248 -23.36 7.21 -19.44
C GLY A 248 -22.71 6.93 -18.08
N VAL A 249 -22.22 7.95 -17.36
CA VAL A 249 -21.68 7.79 -16.00
C VAL A 249 -22.69 8.28 -14.95
N THR A 250 -22.98 7.44 -13.97
CA THR A 250 -23.76 7.79 -12.78
C THR A 250 -22.98 7.41 -11.53
N VAL A 251 -22.85 8.32 -10.56
CA VAL A 251 -22.18 8.02 -9.28
C VAL A 251 -23.16 8.15 -8.12
N SER A 252 -23.20 7.13 -7.25
CA SER A 252 -24.04 7.12 -6.04
C SER A 252 -23.21 7.02 -4.75
N LEU A 253 -23.72 7.65 -3.69
CA LEU A 253 -23.14 7.60 -2.33
C LEU A 253 -23.62 6.36 -1.58
N THR A 254 -23.26 5.18 -2.11
CA THR A 254 -23.83 3.90 -1.71
C THR A 254 -22.73 2.95 -1.25
N ASP A 255 -22.95 2.25 -0.15
CA ASP A 255 -22.10 1.14 0.25
C ASP A 255 -22.33 -0.04 -0.70
N TYR A 256 -21.28 -0.69 -1.19
CA TYR A 256 -21.40 -1.80 -2.14
C TYR A 256 -22.31 -2.93 -1.62
N ARG A 257 -22.43 -3.09 -0.31
CA ARG A 257 -23.31 -4.09 0.31
C ARG A 257 -24.78 -3.85 0.01
N ASP A 258 -25.13 -2.60 -0.25
CA ASP A 258 -26.50 -2.11 -0.41
C ASP A 258 -26.82 -1.81 -1.89
N VAL A 259 -25.93 -2.16 -2.83
CA VAL A 259 -26.19 -2.03 -4.27
C VAL A 259 -27.36 -2.91 -4.70
N VAL A 260 -28.21 -2.36 -5.55
CA VAL A 260 -29.37 -3.04 -6.14
C VAL A 260 -29.21 -3.11 -7.65
N GLY A 261 -29.76 -4.16 -8.25
CA GLY A 261 -29.76 -4.40 -9.69
C GLY A 261 -28.67 -5.37 -10.15
N THR A 262 -28.66 -5.61 -11.46
CA THR A 262 -27.71 -6.50 -12.15
C THR A 262 -27.02 -5.76 -13.29
N TYR A 263 -25.75 -6.08 -13.50
CA TYR A 263 -24.82 -5.43 -14.41
C TYR A 263 -24.16 -6.48 -15.31
N ASP A 264 -23.74 -6.07 -16.50
CA ASP A 264 -23.00 -6.92 -17.44
C ASP A 264 -21.63 -7.27 -16.89
N ALA A 265 -21.00 -6.33 -16.20
CA ALA A 265 -19.75 -6.54 -15.50
C ALA A 265 -19.62 -5.71 -14.21
N VAL A 266 -18.62 -6.07 -13.42
CA VAL A 266 -18.18 -5.33 -12.23
C VAL A 266 -16.71 -4.97 -12.39
N ALA A 267 -16.32 -3.77 -12.00
CA ALA A 267 -14.91 -3.39 -11.84
C ALA A 267 -14.66 -2.99 -10.38
N SER A 268 -13.52 -3.36 -9.81
CA SER A 268 -13.11 -2.87 -8.50
C SER A 268 -11.59 -2.83 -8.40
N ILE A 269 -11.05 -1.64 -8.15
CA ILE A 269 -9.60 -1.38 -8.24
C ILE A 269 -9.11 -0.99 -6.84
N GLU A 270 -8.30 -1.86 -6.23
CA GLU A 270 -7.66 -1.66 -4.92
C GLU A 270 -8.65 -1.19 -3.83
N MET A 271 -9.85 -1.77 -3.86
CA MET A 271 -10.92 -1.50 -2.91
C MET A 271 -10.99 -2.56 -1.79
N VAL A 272 -10.66 -3.81 -2.12
CA VAL A 272 -10.88 -4.97 -1.24
C VAL A 272 -10.00 -4.91 0.02
N GLU A 273 -8.91 -4.17 -0.02
CA GLU A 273 -8.00 -3.85 1.08
C GLU A 273 -8.72 -3.03 2.16
N ALA A 274 -9.71 -2.22 1.79
CA ALA A 274 -10.56 -1.46 2.69
C ALA A 274 -11.79 -2.27 3.17
N VAL A 275 -11.96 -3.51 2.72
CA VAL A 275 -13.07 -4.39 3.16
C VAL A 275 -12.73 -5.07 4.48
N GLY A 276 -11.53 -5.65 4.60
CA GLY A 276 -11.12 -6.44 5.76
C GLY A 276 -11.57 -7.91 5.68
N GLU A 277 -10.71 -8.81 6.18
CA GLU A 277 -10.86 -10.28 6.07
C GLU A 277 -12.24 -10.80 6.45
N ALA A 278 -12.78 -10.34 7.59
CA ALA A 278 -14.09 -10.77 8.10
C ALA A 278 -15.27 -10.42 7.17
N TYR A 279 -15.08 -9.49 6.22
CA TYR A 279 -16.11 -9.02 5.30
C TYR A 279 -15.88 -9.45 3.84
N TRP A 280 -14.78 -10.14 3.52
CA TRP A 280 -14.56 -10.72 2.19
C TRP A 280 -15.73 -11.59 1.71
N PRO A 281 -16.36 -12.44 2.56
CA PRO A 281 -17.61 -13.11 2.23
C PRO A 281 -18.69 -12.18 1.66
N ALA A 282 -19.02 -11.11 2.39
CA ALA A 282 -20.07 -10.17 2.02
C ALA A 282 -19.73 -9.36 0.76
N TYR A 283 -18.44 -9.05 0.56
CA TYR A 283 -17.94 -8.42 -0.66
C TYR A 283 -18.15 -9.31 -1.89
N LEU A 284 -17.73 -10.56 -1.83
CA LEU A 284 -17.92 -11.51 -2.92
C LEU A 284 -19.41 -11.83 -3.15
N ASP A 285 -20.22 -11.88 -2.09
CA ASP A 285 -21.68 -12.00 -2.22
C ASP A 285 -22.28 -10.80 -2.96
N ALA A 286 -21.78 -9.58 -2.72
CA ALA A 286 -22.24 -8.39 -3.43
C ALA A 286 -21.84 -8.41 -4.91
N VAL A 287 -20.60 -8.78 -5.21
CA VAL A 287 -20.12 -8.96 -6.59
C VAL A 287 -20.97 -10.01 -7.32
N ALA A 288 -21.18 -11.18 -6.70
CA ALA A 288 -21.98 -12.26 -7.29
C ALA A 288 -23.45 -11.84 -7.51
N ARG A 289 -24.06 -11.10 -6.59
CA ARG A 289 -25.44 -10.59 -6.77
C ARG A 289 -25.53 -9.55 -7.89
N ALA A 290 -24.54 -8.67 -8.00
CA ALA A 290 -24.52 -7.59 -8.98
C ALA A 290 -24.30 -8.11 -10.42
N LEU A 291 -23.62 -9.23 -10.62
CA LEU A 291 -23.38 -9.77 -11.97
C LEU A 291 -24.60 -10.49 -12.56
N LYS A 292 -24.86 -10.28 -13.86
CA LYS A 292 -25.68 -11.19 -14.67
C LYS A 292 -25.01 -12.58 -14.75
N PRO A 293 -25.76 -13.69 -14.92
CA PRO A 293 -25.16 -15.01 -15.16
C PRO A 293 -24.20 -14.97 -16.36
N GLY A 294 -22.98 -15.49 -16.20
CA GLY A 294 -21.91 -15.39 -17.20
C GLY A 294 -21.18 -14.04 -17.26
N GLY A 295 -21.61 -13.04 -16.48
CA GLY A 295 -20.93 -11.74 -16.36
C GLY A 295 -19.58 -11.85 -15.66
N ARG A 296 -18.73 -10.84 -15.89
CA ARG A 296 -17.34 -10.81 -15.42
C ARG A 296 -17.11 -9.69 -14.40
N ALA A 297 -16.38 -9.99 -13.32
CA ALA A 297 -15.81 -8.97 -12.45
C ALA A 297 -14.30 -8.86 -12.68
N ALA A 298 -13.81 -7.68 -13.01
CA ALA A 298 -12.38 -7.37 -13.08
C ALA A 298 -11.96 -6.74 -11.75
N LEU A 299 -11.10 -7.42 -10.99
CA LEU A 299 -10.59 -6.93 -9.71
C LEU A 299 -9.09 -6.64 -9.81
N GLN A 300 -8.65 -5.48 -9.30
CA GLN A 300 -7.25 -5.23 -8.94
C GLN A 300 -7.12 -5.22 -7.42
N TYR A 301 -6.12 -5.90 -6.88
CA TYR A 301 -5.93 -6.05 -5.43
C TYR A 301 -4.47 -6.24 -5.05
N ILE A 302 -4.12 -5.77 -3.87
CA ILE A 302 -2.84 -5.96 -3.21
C ILE A 302 -2.91 -7.22 -2.33
N THR A 303 -1.92 -8.09 -2.48
CA THR A 303 -1.78 -9.31 -1.69
C THR A 303 -0.58 -9.23 -0.77
N ILE A 304 -0.62 -10.08 0.24
CA ILE A 304 0.54 -10.44 1.06
C ILE A 304 0.72 -11.96 0.98
N ASP A 305 1.96 -12.41 1.04
CA ASP A 305 2.28 -13.84 1.07
C ASP A 305 1.48 -14.58 2.15
N ASP A 306 0.73 -15.61 1.75
CA ASP A 306 -0.12 -16.40 2.64
C ASP A 306 0.67 -17.03 3.79
N ALA A 307 1.95 -17.35 3.59
CA ALA A 307 2.81 -17.93 4.61
C ALA A 307 2.99 -17.04 5.85
N ILE A 308 2.75 -15.72 5.73
CA ILE A 308 2.83 -14.76 6.84
C ILE A 308 1.48 -14.14 7.20
N PHE A 309 0.41 -14.52 6.50
CA PHE A 309 -0.90 -13.87 6.62
C PHE A 309 -1.49 -13.95 8.03
N ASP A 310 -1.36 -15.09 8.73
CA ASP A 310 -1.90 -15.24 10.09
C ASP A 310 -1.21 -14.31 11.11
N ALA A 311 0.10 -14.10 10.96
CA ALA A 311 0.84 -13.16 11.78
C ALA A 311 0.47 -11.72 11.43
N TYR A 312 0.37 -11.42 10.13
CA TYR A 312 -0.03 -10.12 9.62
C TYR A 312 -1.43 -9.70 10.10
N SER A 313 -2.46 -10.51 9.84
CA SER A 313 -3.88 -10.23 10.12
C SER A 313 -4.19 -10.00 11.60
N THR A 314 -3.34 -10.50 12.50
CA THR A 314 -3.51 -10.36 13.96
C THR A 314 -2.63 -9.28 14.59
N SER A 315 -1.81 -8.60 13.79
CA SER A 315 -0.90 -7.52 14.22
C SER A 315 -1.39 -6.15 13.76
N VAL A 316 -0.88 -5.07 14.37
CA VAL A 316 -1.09 -3.70 13.88
C VAL A 316 0.23 -3.17 13.37
N ASP A 317 0.35 -3.03 12.05
CA ASP A 317 1.56 -2.53 11.41
C ASP A 317 1.59 -0.99 11.31
N PHE A 318 2.64 -0.45 10.70
CA PHE A 318 2.82 0.98 10.50
C PHE A 318 1.68 1.58 9.65
N ILE A 319 1.28 0.87 8.60
CA ILE A 319 0.23 1.30 7.67
C ILE A 319 -1.10 1.40 8.42
N GLN A 320 -1.49 0.36 9.14
CA GLN A 320 -2.71 0.33 9.96
C GLN A 320 -2.67 1.30 11.14
N ARG A 321 -1.49 1.69 11.61
CA ARG A 321 -1.39 2.66 12.70
C ARG A 321 -1.55 4.10 12.21
N TYR A 322 -0.95 4.46 11.08
CA TYR A 322 -0.77 5.87 10.68
C TYR A 322 -1.40 6.25 9.34
N VAL A 323 -1.67 5.31 8.43
CA VAL A 323 -2.07 5.61 7.04
C VAL A 323 -3.45 5.03 6.70
N PHE A 324 -3.64 3.72 6.85
CA PHE A 324 -4.88 2.99 6.54
C PHE A 324 -5.36 2.13 7.70
N PRO A 325 -6.04 2.71 8.70
CA PRO A 325 -6.31 1.99 9.94
C PRO A 325 -7.27 0.82 9.88
N GLY A 326 -8.06 0.71 8.81
CA GLY A 326 -8.91 -0.44 8.51
C GLY A 326 -8.38 -1.34 7.39
N GLY A 327 -7.16 -1.07 6.90
CA GLY A 327 -6.57 -1.78 5.76
C GLY A 327 -6.22 -3.23 6.09
N MET A 328 -6.47 -4.13 5.14
CA MET A 328 -6.15 -5.55 5.22
C MET A 328 -5.77 -6.07 3.83
N LEU A 329 -4.50 -6.38 3.62
CA LEU A 329 -4.02 -7.03 2.41
C LEU A 329 -4.62 -8.43 2.27
N LEU A 330 -4.70 -8.93 1.04
CA LEU A 330 -5.33 -10.22 0.76
C LEU A 330 -4.36 -11.38 0.91
N SER A 331 -4.86 -12.49 1.45
CA SER A 331 -4.33 -13.82 1.10
C SER A 331 -5.10 -14.29 -0.13
N GLU A 332 -4.40 -14.37 -1.27
CA GLU A 332 -5.01 -14.77 -2.53
C GLU A 332 -5.66 -16.17 -2.47
N PRO A 333 -5.00 -17.23 -1.94
CA PRO A 333 -5.61 -18.56 -1.88
C PRO A 333 -6.91 -18.58 -1.05
N ARG A 334 -6.95 -17.85 0.07
CA ARG A 334 -8.14 -17.77 0.94
C ARG A 334 -9.27 -17.00 0.26
N PHE A 335 -8.95 -15.87 -0.37
CA PHE A 335 -9.93 -15.05 -1.07
C PHE A 335 -10.50 -15.77 -2.31
N ARG A 336 -9.64 -16.46 -3.06
CA ARG A 336 -10.04 -17.32 -4.19
C ARG A 336 -11.00 -18.42 -3.76
N ALA A 337 -10.70 -19.15 -2.69
CA ALA A 337 -11.58 -20.20 -2.18
C ALA A 337 -12.97 -19.65 -1.80
N LEU A 338 -13.02 -18.44 -1.21
CA LEU A 338 -14.29 -17.76 -0.90
C LEU A 338 -15.05 -17.36 -2.17
N ALA A 339 -14.37 -16.93 -3.23
CA ALA A 339 -14.98 -16.56 -4.50
C ALA A 339 -15.57 -17.78 -5.21
N GLU A 340 -14.81 -18.87 -5.30
CA GLU A 340 -15.25 -20.11 -5.93
C GLU A 340 -16.43 -20.75 -5.19
N ALA A 341 -16.46 -20.66 -3.86
CA ALA A 341 -17.60 -21.08 -3.03
C ALA A 341 -18.89 -20.27 -3.30
N ARG A 342 -18.77 -19.08 -3.91
CA ARG A 342 -19.89 -18.19 -4.29
C ARG A 342 -20.23 -18.26 -5.78
N GLY A 343 -19.73 -19.28 -6.48
CA GLY A 343 -19.99 -19.46 -7.90
C GLY A 343 -19.28 -18.43 -8.79
N LEU A 344 -18.20 -17.83 -8.30
CA LEU A 344 -17.31 -16.97 -9.07
C LEU A 344 -16.05 -17.76 -9.42
N THR A 345 -15.89 -18.15 -10.68
CA THR A 345 -14.67 -18.83 -11.15
C THR A 345 -13.52 -17.83 -11.23
N TRP A 346 -12.32 -18.23 -10.81
CA TRP A 346 -11.12 -17.40 -10.78
C TRP A 346 -10.26 -17.61 -12.04
N GLU A 347 -10.18 -16.60 -12.90
CA GLU A 347 -9.57 -16.69 -14.23
C GLU A 347 -8.59 -15.52 -14.49
N ASP A 348 -7.65 -15.74 -15.41
CA ASP A 348 -6.73 -14.74 -15.97
C ASP A 348 -5.96 -13.89 -14.94
N GLN A 349 -5.55 -14.47 -13.82
CA GLN A 349 -4.78 -13.77 -12.80
C GLN A 349 -3.39 -13.38 -13.33
N SER A 350 -3.00 -12.12 -13.12
CA SER A 350 -1.67 -11.62 -13.46
C SER A 350 -1.16 -10.65 -12.38
N SER A 351 0.03 -10.92 -11.84
CA SER A 351 0.72 -10.06 -10.87
C SER A 351 1.71 -9.09 -11.53
N PHE A 352 1.91 -7.93 -10.91
CA PHE A 352 2.81 -6.87 -11.40
C PHE A 352 3.37 -5.99 -10.27
N GLY A 353 3.73 -6.58 -9.12
CA GLY A 353 4.24 -5.90 -7.92
C GLY A 353 5.35 -4.87 -8.16
N LEU A 354 6.28 -5.14 -9.07
CA LEU A 354 7.36 -4.19 -9.40
C LEU A 354 6.86 -2.90 -10.06
N HIS A 355 5.73 -2.95 -10.76
CA HIS A 355 5.08 -1.75 -11.29
C HIS A 355 4.50 -0.91 -10.15
N TYR A 356 4.04 -1.52 -9.05
CA TYR A 356 3.62 -0.75 -7.88
C TYR A 356 4.82 -0.14 -7.15
N ALA A 357 5.94 -0.87 -7.01
CA ALA A 357 7.17 -0.28 -6.51
C ALA A 357 7.57 0.96 -7.31
N GLU A 358 7.51 0.89 -8.65
CA GLU A 358 7.80 2.03 -9.51
C GLU A 358 6.78 3.17 -9.38
N THR A 359 5.49 2.83 -9.26
CA THR A 359 4.43 3.81 -9.01
C THR A 359 4.69 4.59 -7.71
N CYS A 360 5.00 3.89 -6.61
CA CYS A 360 5.35 4.52 -5.33
C CYS A 360 6.60 5.41 -5.42
N ARG A 361 7.62 4.98 -6.19
CA ARG A 361 8.83 5.78 -6.43
C ARG A 361 8.49 7.09 -7.14
N ARG A 362 7.68 7.04 -8.20
CA ARG A 362 7.27 8.23 -8.97
C ARG A 362 6.40 9.17 -8.15
N TRP A 363 5.47 8.64 -7.37
CA TRP A 363 4.69 9.43 -6.40
C TRP A 363 5.59 10.12 -5.38
N ARG A 364 6.62 9.43 -4.85
CA ARG A 364 7.57 10.03 -3.91
C ARG A 364 8.37 11.16 -4.54
N ILE A 365 8.86 10.98 -5.76
CA ILE A 365 9.59 12.03 -6.51
C ILE A 365 8.69 13.26 -6.73
N ALA A 366 7.45 13.04 -7.20
CA ALA A 366 6.49 14.12 -7.42
C ALA A 366 6.09 14.84 -6.11
N PHE A 367 5.91 14.07 -5.03
CA PHE A 367 5.62 14.58 -3.69
C PHE A 367 6.77 15.43 -3.15
N ASP A 368 8.01 14.96 -3.26
CA ASP A 368 9.19 15.70 -2.82
C ASP A 368 9.38 17.00 -3.62
N ALA A 369 9.11 16.97 -4.93
CA ALA A 369 9.08 18.17 -5.76
C ALA A 369 7.97 19.15 -5.32
N ALA A 370 6.79 18.65 -4.96
CA ALA A 370 5.69 19.48 -4.45
C ALA A 370 6.02 20.15 -3.12
N VAL A 371 6.67 19.42 -2.21
CA VAL A 371 7.19 19.96 -0.95
C VAL A 371 8.22 21.06 -1.22
N ALA A 372 9.21 20.80 -2.08
CA ALA A 372 10.28 21.76 -2.37
C ALA A 372 9.75 23.04 -3.03
N GLN A 373 8.66 22.93 -3.81
CA GLN A 373 8.02 24.06 -4.50
C GLN A 373 6.95 24.76 -3.65
N GLY A 374 6.69 24.31 -2.42
CA GLY A 374 5.66 24.89 -1.55
C GLY A 374 4.23 24.71 -2.06
N ARG A 375 3.98 23.67 -2.88
CA ARG A 375 2.65 23.40 -3.46
C ARG A 375 1.71 22.67 -2.52
N LEU A 376 2.22 22.07 -1.44
CA LEU A 376 1.36 21.39 -0.46
C LEU A 376 0.47 22.40 0.28
N PRO A 377 -0.77 22.02 0.62
CA PRO A 377 -1.63 22.87 1.41
C PRO A 377 -1.03 23.26 2.76
N ALA A 378 -1.20 24.52 3.15
CA ALA A 378 -0.60 25.10 4.35
C ALA A 378 -0.97 24.38 5.67
N ARG A 379 -2.06 23.60 5.70
CA ARG A 379 -2.48 22.81 6.86
C ARG A 379 -1.60 21.57 7.10
N LEU A 380 -0.82 21.13 6.11
CA LEU A 380 0.00 19.93 6.19
C LEU A 380 1.41 20.31 6.66
N ASP A 381 1.71 19.97 7.91
CA ASP A 381 2.96 20.35 8.56
C ASP A 381 4.14 19.43 8.18
N ALA A 382 5.34 19.76 8.67
CA ALA A 382 6.54 18.99 8.43
C ALA A 382 6.45 17.53 8.96
N LYS A 383 5.64 17.28 10.00
CA LYS A 383 5.45 15.92 10.54
C LYS A 383 4.63 15.08 9.58
N PHE A 384 3.57 15.64 9.01
CA PHE A 384 2.80 14.99 7.96
C PHE A 384 3.67 14.69 6.74
N VAL A 385 4.48 15.66 6.29
CA VAL A 385 5.39 15.45 5.16
C VAL A 385 6.37 14.31 5.42
N ALA A 386 6.96 14.25 6.61
CA ALA A 386 7.87 13.18 7.01
C ALA A 386 7.15 11.81 7.08
N LEU A 387 5.93 11.76 7.63
CA LEU A 387 5.09 10.57 7.65
C LEU A 387 4.79 10.07 6.23
N TRP A 388 4.33 10.95 5.35
CA TRP A 388 3.91 10.58 4.00
C TRP A 388 5.09 10.11 3.14
N ARG A 389 6.24 10.78 3.25
CA ARG A 389 7.48 10.33 2.60
C ARG A 389 7.90 8.94 3.10
N TYR A 390 7.89 8.72 4.42
CA TYR A 390 8.21 7.41 4.99
C TYR A 390 7.25 6.34 4.49
N TYR A 391 5.96 6.65 4.42
CA TYR A 391 4.94 5.76 3.88
C TYR A 391 5.21 5.35 2.43
N LEU A 392 5.50 6.29 1.53
CA LEU A 392 5.80 5.97 0.14
C LEU A 392 7.08 5.12 0.00
N MET A 393 8.12 5.41 0.78
CA MET A 393 9.34 4.58 0.82
C MET A 393 9.07 3.17 1.38
N TYR A 394 8.24 3.08 2.41
CA TYR A 394 7.84 1.82 3.03
C TYR A 394 7.11 0.90 2.04
N CYS A 395 6.14 1.44 1.31
CA CYS A 395 5.44 0.70 0.27
C CYS A 395 6.36 0.34 -0.90
N GLU A 396 7.19 1.28 -1.39
CA GLU A 396 8.15 1.03 -2.47
C GLU A 396 9.04 -0.18 -2.13
N GLY A 397 9.69 -0.19 -0.97
CA GLY A 397 10.55 -1.31 -0.57
C GLY A 397 9.77 -2.60 -0.32
N GLY A 398 8.55 -2.52 0.24
CA GLY A 398 7.68 -3.68 0.41
C GLY A 398 7.40 -4.42 -0.90
N PHE A 399 7.02 -3.70 -1.95
CA PHE A 399 6.79 -4.29 -3.28
C PHE A 399 8.09 -4.78 -3.94
N ARG A 400 9.20 -4.04 -3.83
CA ARG A 400 10.51 -4.48 -4.37
C ARG A 400 10.99 -5.81 -3.79
N GLY A 401 10.68 -6.06 -2.51
CA GLY A 401 11.07 -7.29 -1.82
C GLY A 401 10.13 -8.48 -2.05
N GLY A 402 9.02 -8.30 -2.78
CA GLY A 402 8.15 -9.38 -3.25
C GLY A 402 7.39 -10.15 -2.18
N GLY A 403 7.24 -9.60 -0.97
CA GLY A 403 6.37 -10.17 0.07
C GLY A 403 4.97 -9.59 0.10
N ILE A 404 4.77 -8.47 -0.60
CA ILE A 404 3.48 -7.95 -1.03
C ILE A 404 3.53 -7.83 -2.56
N ASP A 405 2.38 -7.96 -3.19
CA ASP A 405 2.23 -7.94 -4.65
C ASP A 405 0.94 -7.23 -5.03
N VAL A 406 0.77 -6.84 -6.29
CA VAL A 406 -0.50 -6.38 -6.84
C VAL A 406 -0.85 -7.21 -8.05
N ALA A 407 -2.13 -7.57 -8.16
CA ALA A 407 -2.60 -8.40 -9.24
C ALA A 407 -3.93 -7.91 -9.79
N GLN A 408 -4.20 -8.29 -11.03
CA GLN A 408 -5.53 -8.24 -11.62
C GLN A 408 -6.05 -9.66 -11.85
N VAL A 409 -7.34 -9.87 -11.60
CA VAL A 409 -8.03 -11.14 -11.84
C VAL A 409 -9.40 -10.89 -12.47
N THR A 410 -9.84 -11.85 -13.29
CA THR A 410 -11.20 -11.94 -13.80
C THR A 410 -11.98 -12.97 -12.99
N LEU A 411 -13.09 -12.57 -12.37
CA LEU A 411 -14.04 -13.49 -11.76
C LEU A 411 -15.25 -13.68 -12.67
N VAL A 412 -15.58 -14.91 -13.02
CA VAL A 412 -16.72 -15.21 -13.90
C VAL A 412 -17.87 -15.82 -13.09
N LYS A 413 -19.04 -15.18 -13.13
CA LYS A 413 -20.23 -15.74 -12.49
C LYS A 413 -20.73 -16.94 -13.29
N ARG A 414 -20.80 -18.10 -12.64
CA ARG A 414 -21.35 -19.32 -13.25
C ARG A 414 -22.77 -19.07 -13.76
N ARG A 415 -23.10 -19.69 -14.89
CA ARG A 415 -24.40 -19.57 -15.56
C ARG A 415 -25.52 -20.25 -14.79
#